data_AF-A0A438AVQ5-F1
#
_entry.id   AF-A0A438AVQ5-F1
#
_cell.length_a   1.000
_cell.length_b   1.000
_cell.length_c   1.000
_cell.angle_alpha   90.00
_cell.angle_beta   90.00
_cell.angle_gamma   90.00
#
_symmetry.space_group_name_H-M   'P 1'
#
loop_
_entity.id
_entity.type
_entity.pdbx_description
1 polymer ?
#
loop_
_entity_poly.entity_id
_entity_poly.type
_entity_poly.pdbx_seq_one_letter_code
_entity_poly.pdbx_strand_id
1 'polypeptide(L)'
;MSELNGRQRLETPRGTRGLGFHIDVEAVGRVSESIARFLGTGRYLVMQTVVVVVWVSLNVFAVRLQWDPYPFILLNLAFSTQAAYAAPLILLAQNRQENRDRVSLEEDRARAAQTKADTEFLARELAALRLAVGEVATRDYLRRELDDIRQLLVDREHGEDEIDSAAGPRPPTGRK
;
A
#
# COMPACT_ATOMS: atom_id res chain seq x y z
N MET A 1 -14.28 50.95 -9.61
CA MET A 1 -14.16 49.97 -8.51
C MET A 1 -15.55 49.43 -8.21
N SER A 2 -16.02 48.48 -9.02
CA SER A 2 -17.28 47.74 -8.79
C SER A 2 -17.07 46.36 -9.40
N GLU A 3 -16.83 45.39 -8.51
CA GLU A 3 -16.37 44.06 -8.85
C GLU A 3 -17.46 43.20 -9.50
N LEU A 4 -16.99 42.35 -10.41
CA LEU A 4 -17.70 41.29 -11.10
C LEU A 4 -18.05 40.18 -10.09
N ASN A 5 -19.30 40.08 -9.63
CA ASN A 5 -19.71 38.94 -8.79
C ASN A 5 -21.12 38.40 -9.12
N GLY A 6 -21.31 38.06 -10.40
CA GLY A 6 -22.54 37.48 -10.95
C GLY A 6 -22.46 35.99 -11.30
N ARG A 7 -21.51 35.22 -10.76
CA ARG A 7 -21.44 33.77 -10.97
C ARG A 7 -22.09 33.01 -9.82
N GLN A 8 -23.41 33.20 -9.70
CA GLN A 8 -24.26 32.40 -8.84
C GLN A 8 -24.31 30.95 -9.37
N ARG A 9 -23.60 30.08 -8.66
CA ARG A 9 -23.99 28.73 -8.24
C ARG A 9 -24.59 27.83 -9.33
N LEU A 10 -23.66 27.20 -10.04
CA LEU A 10 -23.85 25.91 -10.69
C LEU A 10 -24.40 24.87 -9.70
N GLU A 11 -25.44 24.18 -10.15
CA GLU A 11 -25.61 22.72 -10.02
C GLU A 11 -25.71 22.15 -8.60
N THR A 12 -26.85 22.38 -7.95
CA THR A 12 -27.33 21.43 -6.93
C THR A 12 -28.21 20.40 -7.64
N PRO A 13 -27.75 19.15 -7.88
CA PRO A 13 -28.64 18.13 -8.40
C PRO A 13 -29.77 17.91 -7.39
N ARG A 14 -31.00 18.11 -7.86
CA ARG A 14 -32.21 17.78 -7.11
C ARG A 14 -32.14 16.29 -6.77
N GLY A 15 -31.96 15.98 -5.49
CA GLY A 15 -32.00 14.61 -4.99
C GLY A 15 -33.37 14.00 -5.26
N THR A 16 -33.42 13.10 -6.24
CA THR A 16 -34.55 12.19 -6.47
C THR A 16 -34.79 11.44 -5.17
N ARG A 17 -35.86 11.78 -4.44
CA ARG A 17 -36.38 10.94 -3.34
C ARG A 17 -36.91 9.66 -3.96
N GLY A 18 -36.01 8.73 -4.26
CA GLY A 18 -36.37 7.33 -4.46
C GLY A 18 -36.87 6.77 -3.14
N LEU A 19 -37.92 5.96 -3.20
CA LEU A 19 -38.31 5.03 -2.13
C LEU A 19 -37.11 4.12 -1.83
N GLY A 20 -36.24 4.57 -0.94
CA GLY A 20 -35.11 3.78 -0.48
C GLY A 20 -35.64 2.68 0.44
N PHE A 21 -35.80 1.47 -0.10
CA PHE A 21 -35.67 0.29 0.73
C PHE A 21 -34.28 0.40 1.38
N HIS A 22 -34.26 0.77 2.66
CA HIS A 22 -33.04 0.82 3.46
C HIS A 22 -32.65 -0.62 3.76
N ILE A 23 -32.12 -1.30 2.73
CA ILE A 23 -31.49 -2.60 2.91
C ILE A 23 -30.26 -2.31 3.75
N ASP A 24 -30.31 -2.75 5.00
CA ASP A 24 -29.26 -2.53 5.99
C ASP A 24 -28.00 -3.29 5.53
N VAL A 25 -27.14 -2.59 4.79
CA VAL A 25 -25.94 -3.14 4.12
C VAL A 25 -25.03 -3.84 5.14
N GLU A 26 -25.05 -3.37 6.38
CA GLU A 26 -24.34 -3.95 7.52
C GLU A 26 -24.85 -5.35 7.88
N ALA A 27 -26.18 -5.53 7.89
CA ALA A 27 -26.83 -6.81 8.21
C ALA A 27 -26.58 -7.84 7.09
N VAL A 28 -26.73 -7.42 5.83
CA VAL A 28 -26.41 -8.24 4.66
C VAL A 28 -24.93 -8.61 4.64
N GLY A 29 -24.04 -7.70 5.05
CA GLY A 29 -22.60 -7.93 5.15
C GLY A 29 -22.24 -9.03 6.13
N ARG A 30 -22.85 -9.05 7.33
CA ARG A 30 -22.62 -10.12 8.33
C ARG A 30 -23.16 -11.47 7.85
N VAL A 31 -24.32 -11.47 7.21
CA VAL A 31 -24.93 -12.70 6.65
C VAL A 31 -24.06 -13.26 5.53
N SER A 32 -23.59 -12.41 4.63
CA SER A 32 -22.68 -12.80 3.53
C SER A 32 -21.37 -13.41 4.04
N GLU A 33 -20.75 -12.81 5.06
CA GLU A 33 -19.53 -13.34 5.69
C GLU A 33 -19.75 -14.73 6.32
N SER A 34 -20.90 -14.94 6.96
CA SER A 34 -21.26 -16.25 7.51
C SER A 34 -21.49 -17.28 6.41
N ILE A 35 -22.17 -16.89 5.32
CA ILE A 35 -22.46 -17.75 4.18
C ILE A 35 -21.17 -18.10 3.42
N ALA A 36 -20.26 -17.15 3.22
CA ALA A 36 -18.97 -17.38 2.57
C ALA A 36 -18.13 -18.40 3.36
N ARG A 37 -18.06 -18.28 4.68
CA ARG A 37 -17.37 -19.27 5.54
C ARG A 37 -18.06 -20.63 5.53
N PHE A 38 -19.39 -20.65 5.44
CA PHE A 38 -20.18 -21.88 5.41
C PHE A 38 -20.05 -22.63 4.07
N LEU A 39 -20.17 -21.93 2.94
CA LEU A 39 -20.04 -22.47 1.59
C LEU A 39 -18.59 -22.82 1.22
N GLY A 40 -17.61 -22.07 1.73
CA GLY A 40 -16.19 -22.36 1.53
C GLY A 40 -15.69 -23.59 2.28
N THR A 41 -16.43 -24.05 3.29
CA THR A 41 -16.11 -25.29 4.02
C THR A 41 -16.79 -26.46 3.31
N GLY A 42 -16.01 -27.47 2.86
CA GLY A 42 -16.56 -28.68 2.21
C GLY A 42 -17.62 -29.46 3.01
N ARG A 43 -17.83 -29.09 4.27
CA ARG A 43 -18.88 -29.59 5.16
C ARG A 43 -20.30 -29.28 4.68
N TYR A 44 -20.52 -28.17 3.96
CA TYR A 44 -21.83 -27.87 3.38
C TYR A 44 -22.24 -28.93 2.34
N LEU A 45 -21.32 -29.27 1.43
CA LEU A 45 -21.56 -30.27 0.39
C LEU A 45 -21.89 -31.63 1.01
N VAL A 46 -21.15 -32.05 2.04
CA VAL A 46 -21.40 -33.31 2.76
C VAL A 46 -22.80 -33.32 3.37
N MET A 47 -23.19 -32.26 4.08
CA MET A 47 -24.52 -32.16 4.69
C MET A 47 -25.63 -32.20 3.64
N GLN A 48 -25.46 -31.47 2.53
CA GLN A 48 -26.43 -31.44 1.43
C GLN A 48 -26.58 -32.81 0.76
N THR A 49 -25.48 -33.53 0.52
CA THR A 49 -25.52 -34.91 0.00
C THR A 49 -26.26 -35.84 0.95
N VAL A 50 -26.00 -35.75 2.27
CA VAL A 50 -26.71 -36.57 3.27
C VAL A 50 -28.21 -36.29 3.24
N VAL A 51 -28.63 -35.02 3.16
CA VAL A 51 -30.05 -34.66 3.06
C VAL A 51 -30.70 -35.28 1.83
N VAL A 52 -30.06 -35.20 0.67
CA VAL A 52 -30.57 -35.82 -0.57
C VAL A 52 -30.68 -37.34 -0.42
N VAL A 53 -29.65 -38.00 0.10
CA VAL A 53 -29.65 -39.46 0.30
C VAL A 53 -30.75 -39.88 1.27
N VAL A 54 -30.94 -39.16 2.37
CA VAL A 54 -32.02 -39.42 3.34
C VAL A 54 -33.39 -39.22 2.70
N TRP A 55 -33.58 -38.16 1.90
CA TRP A 55 -34.84 -37.90 1.21
C TRP A 55 -35.20 -39.02 0.24
N VAL A 56 -34.25 -39.40 -0.62
CA VAL A 56 -34.42 -40.51 -1.57
C VAL A 56 -34.70 -41.81 -0.81
N SER A 57 -33.95 -42.10 0.25
CA SER A 57 -34.13 -43.31 1.06
C SER A 57 -35.52 -43.35 1.70
N LEU A 58 -35.95 -42.27 2.37
CA LEU A 58 -37.28 -42.18 2.98
C LEU A 58 -38.39 -42.39 1.95
N ASN A 59 -38.24 -41.81 0.75
CA ASN A 59 -39.21 -41.97 -0.31
C ASN A 59 -39.29 -43.41 -0.83
N VAL A 60 -38.13 -44.05 -1.04
CA VAL A 60 -38.02 -45.45 -1.48
C VAL A 60 -38.52 -46.42 -0.42
N PHE A 61 -38.36 -46.16 0.88
CA PHE A 61 -38.89 -47.01 1.95
C PHE A 61 -40.38 -46.75 2.23
N ALA A 62 -40.85 -45.53 2.03
CA ALA A 62 -42.26 -45.15 2.14
C ALA A 62 -43.09 -45.46 0.87
N VAL A 63 -42.85 -46.63 0.25
CA VAL A 63 -43.52 -47.10 -0.99
C VAL A 63 -45.05 -47.05 -0.89
N ARG A 64 -45.61 -47.19 0.32
CA ARG A 64 -47.06 -47.18 0.58
C ARG A 64 -47.68 -45.77 0.49
N LEU A 65 -46.90 -44.70 0.73
CA LEU A 65 -47.39 -43.32 0.73
C LEU A 65 -47.01 -42.55 -0.54
N GLN A 66 -46.02 -43.02 -1.31
CA GLN A 66 -45.60 -42.46 -2.61
C GLN A 66 -45.56 -40.92 -2.64
N TRP A 67 -45.00 -40.29 -1.60
CA TRP A 67 -45.03 -38.83 -1.44
C TRP A 67 -44.31 -38.06 -2.56
N ASP A 68 -43.37 -38.69 -3.26
CA ASP A 68 -42.70 -38.12 -4.44
C ASP A 68 -42.25 -39.25 -5.37
N PRO A 69 -43.12 -39.79 -6.24
CA PRO A 69 -42.79 -40.89 -7.14
C PRO A 69 -41.67 -40.49 -8.12
N TYR A 70 -40.92 -41.48 -8.61
CA TYR A 70 -39.92 -41.25 -9.67
C TYR A 70 -40.57 -40.50 -10.86
N PRO A 71 -40.12 -39.28 -11.24
CA PRO A 71 -38.75 -38.75 -11.16
C PRO A 71 -38.47 -37.69 -10.06
N PHE A 72 -39.07 -37.78 -8.87
CA PHE A 72 -38.85 -36.87 -7.72
C PHE A 72 -39.11 -35.38 -8.02
N ILE A 73 -40.36 -35.04 -8.36
CA ILE A 73 -40.73 -33.70 -8.80
C ILE A 73 -40.56 -32.65 -7.69
N LEU A 74 -40.81 -33.03 -6.43
CA LEU A 74 -40.73 -32.11 -5.30
C LEU A 74 -39.27 -31.78 -4.97
N LEU A 75 -38.40 -32.78 -5.02
CA LEU A 75 -36.96 -32.58 -4.84
C LEU A 75 -36.41 -31.68 -5.96
N ASN A 76 -36.81 -31.92 -7.20
CA ASN A 76 -36.39 -31.09 -8.33
C ASN A 76 -36.89 -29.64 -8.21
N LEU A 77 -38.14 -29.46 -7.77
CA LEU A 77 -38.70 -28.13 -7.53
C LEU A 77 -37.92 -27.38 -6.43
N ALA A 78 -37.62 -28.07 -5.32
CA ALA A 78 -36.85 -27.50 -4.23
C ALA A 78 -35.45 -27.05 -4.68
N PHE A 79 -34.73 -27.89 -5.44
CA PHE A 79 -33.42 -27.52 -6.01
C PHE A 79 -33.53 -26.36 -6.99
N SER A 80 -34.58 -26.33 -7.81
CA SER A 80 -34.82 -25.24 -8.76
C SER A 80 -35.03 -23.91 -8.03
N THR A 81 -35.82 -23.89 -6.96
CA THR A 81 -36.01 -22.70 -6.12
C THR A 81 -34.74 -22.34 -5.35
N GLN A 82 -33.99 -23.33 -4.85
CA GLN A 82 -32.72 -23.10 -4.16
C GLN A 82 -31.71 -22.40 -5.08
N ALA A 83 -31.57 -22.87 -6.32
CA ALA A 83 -30.70 -22.25 -7.31
C ALA A 83 -31.17 -20.82 -7.67
N ALA A 84 -32.48 -20.63 -7.84
CA ALA A 84 -33.06 -19.32 -8.15
C ALA A 84 -32.79 -18.26 -7.06
N TYR A 85 -32.85 -18.64 -5.78
CA TYR A 85 -32.53 -17.72 -4.68
C TYR A 85 -31.03 -17.57 -4.42
N ALA A 86 -30.22 -18.58 -4.79
CA ALA A 86 -28.76 -18.48 -4.66
C ALA A 86 -28.17 -17.38 -5.55
N ALA A 87 -28.65 -17.22 -6.79
CA ALA A 87 -28.14 -16.23 -7.74
C ALA A 87 -28.12 -14.78 -7.20
N PRO A 88 -29.23 -14.20 -6.69
CA PRO A 88 -29.22 -12.84 -6.15
C PRO A 88 -28.39 -12.72 -4.87
N LEU A 89 -28.34 -13.77 -4.04
CA LEU A 89 -27.54 -13.77 -2.81
C LEU A 89 -26.04 -13.77 -3.14
N ILE A 90 -25.63 -14.57 -4.13
CA ILE A 90 -24.26 -14.61 -4.65
C ILE A 90 -23.90 -13.25 -5.26
N LEU A 91 -24.79 -12.65 -6.04
CA LEU A 91 -24.57 -11.32 -6.64
C LEU A 91 -24.34 -10.24 -5.56
N LEU A 92 -25.11 -10.26 -4.47
CA LEU A 92 -24.91 -9.35 -3.34
C LEU A 92 -23.57 -9.60 -2.63
N ALA A 93 -23.19 -10.86 -2.47
CA ALA A 93 -21.89 -11.22 -1.89
C ALA A 93 -20.73 -10.76 -2.78
N GLN A 94 -20.86 -10.93 -4.11
CA GLN A 94 -19.88 -10.52 -5.11
C GLN A 94 -19.72 -9.00 -5.17
N ASN A 95 -20.81 -8.22 -5.24
CA ASN A 95 -20.76 -6.75 -5.25
C ASN A 95 -19.99 -6.19 -4.06
N ARG A 96 -20.13 -6.81 -2.87
CA ARG A 96 -19.40 -6.38 -1.68
C ARG A 96 -17.92 -6.73 -1.77
N GLN A 97 -17.60 -7.93 -2.25
CA GLN A 97 -16.22 -8.37 -2.42
C GLN A 97 -15.50 -7.46 -3.43
N GLU A 98 -16.14 -7.18 -4.57
CA GLU A 98 -15.60 -6.29 -5.61
C GLU A 98 -15.36 -4.87 -5.08
N ASN A 99 -16.27 -4.32 -4.26
CA ASN A 99 -16.07 -3.01 -3.66
C ASN A 99 -14.87 -2.98 -2.69
N ARG A 100 -14.72 -4.03 -1.86
CA ARG A 100 -13.56 -4.16 -0.95
C ARG A 100 -12.25 -4.29 -1.73
N ASP A 101 -12.26 -5.13 -2.77
CA ASP A 101 -11.10 -5.35 -3.63
C ASP A 101 -10.72 -4.06 -4.37
N ARG A 102 -11.72 -3.29 -4.82
CA ARG A 102 -11.50 -1.98 -5.43
C ARG A 102 -10.85 -0.99 -4.48
N VAL A 103 -11.34 -0.85 -3.25
CA VAL A 103 -10.75 0.04 -2.24
C VAL A 103 -9.30 -0.37 -1.94
N SER A 104 -9.05 -1.67 -1.76
CA SER A 104 -7.70 -2.19 -1.56
C SER A 104 -6.76 -1.84 -2.73
N LEU A 105 -7.23 -1.99 -3.97
CA LEU A 105 -6.45 -1.64 -5.16
C LEU A 105 -6.18 -0.14 -5.29
N GLU A 106 -7.15 0.71 -4.90
CA GLU A 106 -6.97 2.16 -4.89
C GLU A 106 -5.94 2.58 -3.83
N GLU A 107 -5.97 2.00 -2.63
CA GLU A 107 -4.95 2.22 -1.60
C GLU A 107 -3.56 1.76 -2.04
N ASP A 108 -3.44 0.57 -2.63
CA ASP A 108 -2.16 0.04 -3.10
C ASP A 108 -1.57 0.93 -4.20
N ARG A 109 -2.40 1.43 -5.12
CA ARG A 109 -1.95 2.41 -6.13
C ARG A 109 -1.47 3.71 -5.51
N ALA A 110 -2.18 4.24 -4.50
CA ALA A 110 -1.78 5.46 -3.82
C ALA A 110 -0.43 5.27 -3.09
N ARG A 111 -0.25 4.14 -2.38
CA ARG A 111 1.01 3.77 -1.72
C ARG A 111 2.15 3.60 -2.72
N ALA A 112 1.90 2.96 -3.85
CA ALA A 112 2.90 2.79 -4.91
C ALA A 112 3.32 4.15 -5.50
N ALA A 113 2.38 5.07 -5.71
CA ALA A 113 2.66 6.42 -6.18
C ALA A 113 3.52 7.21 -5.18
N GLN A 114 3.19 7.14 -3.88
CA GLN A 114 3.99 7.77 -2.81
C GLN A 114 5.40 7.19 -2.75
N THR A 115 5.52 5.85 -2.72
CA THR A 115 6.82 5.16 -2.67
C THR A 115 7.69 5.55 -3.88
N LYS A 116 7.09 5.68 -5.06
CA LYS A 116 7.80 6.14 -6.26
C LYS A 116 8.30 7.58 -6.09
N ALA A 117 7.44 8.49 -5.61
CA ALA A 117 7.82 9.88 -5.38
C ALA A 117 8.93 10.01 -4.33
N ASP A 118 8.86 9.26 -3.23
CA ASP A 118 9.89 9.22 -2.20
C ASP A 118 11.22 8.70 -2.75
N THR A 119 11.17 7.66 -3.57
CA THR A 119 12.37 7.10 -4.22
C THR A 119 12.98 8.09 -5.20
N GLU A 120 12.17 8.80 -5.99
CA GLU A 120 12.65 9.85 -6.90
C GLU A 120 13.25 11.03 -6.13
N PHE A 121 12.64 11.41 -5.01
CA PHE A 121 13.15 12.45 -4.12
C PHE A 121 14.51 12.04 -3.53
N LEU A 122 14.60 10.85 -2.93
CA LEU A 122 15.84 10.33 -2.39
C LEU A 122 16.92 10.22 -3.47
N ALA A 123 16.59 9.76 -4.68
CA ALA A 123 17.55 9.68 -5.78
C ALA A 123 18.10 11.05 -6.20
N ARG A 124 17.24 12.10 -6.24
CA ARG A 124 17.68 13.48 -6.51
C ARG A 124 18.56 14.01 -5.39
N GLU A 125 18.18 13.78 -4.14
CA GLU A 125 18.95 14.22 -2.98
C GLU A 125 20.32 13.54 -2.94
N LEU A 126 20.38 12.24 -3.25
CA LEU A 126 21.62 11.47 -3.32
C LEU A 126 22.51 11.94 -4.48
N ALA A 127 21.92 12.32 -5.62
CA ALA A 127 22.65 12.91 -6.73
C ALA A 127 23.22 14.29 -6.37
N ALA A 128 22.45 15.15 -5.71
CA ALA A 128 22.91 16.45 -5.23
C ALA A 128 24.02 16.30 -4.18
N LEU A 129 23.85 15.40 -3.21
CA LEU A 129 24.86 15.07 -2.21
C LEU A 129 26.14 14.55 -2.87
N ARG A 130 26.03 13.67 -3.87
CA ARG A 130 27.18 13.15 -4.62
C ARG A 130 27.96 14.26 -5.33
N LEU A 131 27.28 15.24 -5.92
CA LEU A 131 27.92 16.38 -6.58
C LEU A 131 28.64 17.26 -5.55
N ALA A 132 27.97 17.60 -4.44
CA ALA A 132 28.55 18.40 -3.36
C ALA A 132 29.79 17.72 -2.72
N VAL A 133 29.72 16.41 -2.46
CA VAL A 133 30.87 15.63 -1.96
C VAL A 133 31.97 15.50 -3.02
N GLY A 134 31.59 15.36 -4.29
CA GLY A 134 32.52 15.32 -5.42
C GLY A 134 33.36 16.59 -5.54
N GLU A 135 32.77 17.76 -5.31
CA GLU A 135 33.49 19.04 -5.33
C GLU A 135 34.43 19.21 -4.12
N VAL A 136 33.98 18.89 -2.91
CA VAL A 136 34.76 19.07 -1.66
C VAL A 136 35.88 18.03 -1.51
N ALA A 137 35.71 16.83 -2.05
CA ALA A 137 36.72 15.77 -2.02
C ALA A 137 37.62 15.76 -3.27
N THR A 138 37.75 16.88 -3.99
CA THR A 138 38.64 16.90 -5.15
C THR A 138 40.09 16.75 -4.68
N ARG A 139 40.81 15.75 -5.21
CA ARG A 139 42.23 15.49 -4.94
C ARG A 139 43.09 16.74 -4.98
N ASP A 140 42.74 17.70 -5.85
CA ASP A 140 43.46 18.96 -6.04
C ASP A 140 43.21 20.01 -4.96
N TYR A 141 42.09 19.94 -4.23
CA TYR A 141 41.87 20.76 -3.04
C TYR A 141 42.69 20.20 -1.87
N LEU A 142 42.59 18.90 -1.62
CA LEU A 142 43.41 18.20 -0.61
C LEU A 142 44.91 18.34 -0.90
N ARG A 143 45.33 18.31 -2.17
CA ARG A 143 46.72 18.56 -2.57
C ARG A 143 47.14 20.00 -2.30
N ARG A 144 46.31 20.97 -2.68
CA ARG A 144 46.61 22.38 -2.42
C ARG A 144 46.74 22.65 -0.94
N GLU A 145 45.83 22.16 -0.11
CA GLU A 145 45.89 22.35 1.34
C GLU A 145 47.12 21.67 1.95
N LEU A 146 47.49 20.48 1.47
CA LEU A 146 48.72 19.79 1.88
C LEU A 146 49.98 20.55 1.44
N ASP A 147 50.01 21.10 0.22
CA ASP A 147 51.13 21.89 -0.29
C ASP A 147 51.27 23.22 0.46
N ASP A 148 50.14 23.88 0.79
CA ASP A 148 50.12 25.12 1.58
C ASP A 148 50.67 24.87 2.99
N ILE A 149 50.19 23.82 3.67
CA ILE A 149 50.72 23.42 4.99
C ILE A 149 52.22 23.08 4.91
N ARG A 150 52.65 22.38 3.85
CA ARG A 150 54.08 22.08 3.63
C ARG A 150 54.89 23.38 3.47
N GLN A 151 54.40 24.33 2.68
CA GLN A 151 55.08 25.60 2.45
C GLN A 151 55.22 26.41 3.74
N LEU A 152 54.17 26.47 4.55
CA LEU A 152 54.19 27.15 5.85
C LEU A 152 55.22 26.53 6.81
N LEU A 153 55.41 25.22 6.78
CA LEU A 153 56.44 24.55 7.58
C LEU A 153 57.85 24.85 7.05
N VAL A 154 58.05 24.87 5.73
CA VAL A 154 59.36 25.18 5.10
C VAL A 154 59.79 26.62 5.35
N ASP A 155 58.87 27.58 5.22
CA ASP A 155 59.14 29.00 5.52
C ASP A 155 59.50 29.19 7.00
N ARG A 156 58.90 28.38 7.89
CA ARG A 156 59.23 28.43 9.32
C ARG A 156 60.63 27.87 9.61
N GLU A 157 61.04 26.78 8.98
CA GLU A 157 62.42 26.27 9.09
C GLU A 157 63.44 27.30 8.57
N HIS A 158 63.18 27.93 7.42
CA HIS A 158 64.10 28.95 6.87
C HIS A 158 64.16 30.22 7.72
N GLY A 159 63.04 30.64 8.33
CA GLY A 159 63.03 31.74 9.28
C GLY A 159 63.80 31.43 10.56
N GLU A 160 63.82 30.18 11.00
CA GLU A 160 64.63 29.73 12.15
C GLU A 160 66.14 29.69 11.80
N ASP A 161 66.50 29.29 10.58
CA ASP A 161 67.89 29.29 10.08
C ASP A 161 68.44 30.72 9.83
N GLU A 162 67.62 31.65 9.35
CA GLU A 162 68.03 33.05 9.11
C GLU A 162 68.23 33.82 10.44
N ILE A 163 67.43 33.50 11.47
CA ILE A 163 67.60 34.04 12.83
C ILE A 163 68.87 33.47 13.49
N ASP A 164 69.20 32.20 13.28
CA ASP A 164 70.44 31.59 13.79
C ASP A 164 71.68 32.07 13.02
N SER A 165 71.57 32.31 11.70
CA SER A 165 72.67 32.84 10.89
C SER A 165 72.90 34.35 11.08
N ALA A 166 71.86 35.13 11.41
CA ALA A 166 72.00 36.54 11.81
C ALA A 166 72.54 36.71 13.24
N ALA A 167 72.41 35.68 14.07
CA ALA A 167 73.16 35.53 15.32
C ALA A 167 74.61 35.11 15.02
N GLY A 168 75.36 35.97 14.33
CA GLY A 168 76.78 35.78 14.05
C GLY A 168 77.61 35.46 15.32
N PRO A 169 78.82 34.87 15.17
CA PRO A 169 79.55 34.24 16.26
C PRO A 169 79.65 35.14 17.48
N ARG A 170 79.08 34.71 18.62
CA ARG A 170 79.17 35.49 19.87
C ARG A 170 80.66 35.68 20.19
N PRO A 171 81.12 36.93 20.43
CA PRO A 171 82.52 37.17 20.73
C PRO A 171 82.91 36.39 22.00
N PRO A 172 84.12 35.81 22.07
CA PRO A 172 84.54 35.04 23.22
C PRO A 172 84.53 35.94 24.45
N THR A 173 83.73 35.54 25.44
CA THR A 173 83.70 36.15 26.77
C THR A 173 84.95 35.71 27.53
N GLY A 174 86.10 36.27 27.18
CA GLY A 174 87.40 35.99 27.80
C GLY A 174 87.89 37.18 28.62
N ARG A 175 87.73 37.08 29.94
CA ARG A 175 88.16 38.07 30.94
C ARG A 175 89.54 37.67 31.49
N LYS A 176 90.50 38.60 31.37
CA LYS A 176 91.83 38.68 32.02
C LYS A 176 92.90 37.67 31.62
#